data_AF-A0A068FKH9-F1
#
_entry.id   AF-A0A068FKH9-F1
#
_cell.length_a   1.000
_cell.length_b   1.000
_cell.length_c   1.000
_cell.angle_alpha   90.00
_cell.angle_beta   90.00
_cell.angle_gamma   90.00
#
_symmetry.space_group_name_H-M   'P 1'
#
loop_
_entity.id
_entity.type
_entity.pdbx_description
1 polymer ?
#
loop_
_entity_poly.entity_id
_entity_poly.type
_entity_poly.pdbx_seq_one_letter_code
_entity_poly.pdbx_strand_id
1 'polypeptide(L)'
;MELRPYQQEVAKAIFDSILQGKGLTFSVEIARQGGKNELSAHIEVLLLTMYIAKGGTSIKCSPTFKPQTLISMNRLKDRLDDFGYEGIWQAEYGYIMRLGAARQVFLSADESSNVVGHTSDILLEVDESQDINQDKYSKEFRPMA
;
A
#
# COMPACT_ATOMS: atom_id res chain seq x y z
N MET A 1 -17.35 -5.38 -1.35
CA MET A 1 -16.98 -6.43 -2.33
C MET A 1 -16.25 -7.54 -1.58
N GLU A 2 -16.33 -8.80 -2.01
CA GLU A 2 -15.65 -9.92 -1.33
C GLU A 2 -14.42 -10.38 -2.13
N LEU A 3 -13.31 -10.62 -1.44
CA LEU A 3 -12.08 -11.14 -2.05
C LEU A 3 -12.25 -12.60 -2.45
N ARG A 4 -11.75 -12.98 -3.63
CA ARG A 4 -11.74 -14.38 -4.11
C ARG A 4 -10.81 -15.23 -3.24
N PRO A 5 -11.01 -16.57 -3.18
CA PRO A 5 -10.22 -17.44 -2.29
C PRO A 5 -8.69 -17.27 -2.40
N TYR A 6 -8.14 -17.20 -3.62
CA TYR A 6 -6.70 -16.99 -3.81
C TYR A 6 -6.21 -15.60 -3.34
N GLN A 7 -7.06 -14.57 -3.42
CA GLN A 7 -6.73 -13.24 -2.89
C GLN A 7 -6.73 -13.28 -1.36
N GLN A 8 -7.66 -14.02 -0.76
CA GLN A 8 -7.73 -14.20 0.69
C GLN A 8 -6.50 -14.95 1.22
N GLU A 9 -5.97 -15.93 0.50
CA GLU A 9 -4.73 -16.63 0.89
C GLU A 9 -3.55 -15.66 0.98
N VAL A 10 -3.39 -14.81 -0.04
CA VAL A 10 -2.36 -13.75 -0.03
C VAL A 10 -2.58 -12.78 1.13
N ALA A 11 -3.80 -12.28 1.31
CA ALA A 11 -4.12 -11.37 2.40
C ALA A 11 -3.78 -11.99 3.76
N LYS A 12 -4.19 -13.24 4.00
CA LYS A 12 -3.93 -13.96 5.26
C LYS A 12 -2.44 -14.08 5.53
N ALA A 13 -1.64 -14.45 4.53
CA ALA A 13 -0.18 -14.56 4.69
C ALA A 13 0.47 -13.20 5.06
N ILE A 14 0.03 -12.11 4.41
CA ILE A 14 0.52 -10.76 4.69
C ILE A 14 0.13 -10.34 6.11
N PHE A 15 -1.15 -10.48 6.49
CA PHE A 15 -1.62 -10.08 7.83
C PHE A 15 -1.00 -10.93 8.95
N ASP A 16 -0.79 -12.23 8.72
CA ASP A 16 -0.10 -13.08 9.67
C ASP A 16 1.34 -12.60 9.93
N SER A 17 2.07 -12.20 8.88
CA SER A 17 3.40 -11.59 9.01
C SER A 17 3.37 -10.27 9.79
N ILE A 18 2.44 -9.38 9.47
CA ILE A 18 2.31 -8.06 10.12
C ILE A 18 1.96 -8.22 11.60
N LEU A 19 0.92 -9.01 11.91
CA LEU A 19 0.41 -9.14 13.27
C LEU A 19 1.36 -9.87 14.21
N GLN A 20 2.15 -10.81 13.68
CA GLN A 20 3.16 -11.54 14.46
C GLN A 20 4.56 -10.90 14.37
N GLY A 21 4.72 -9.78 13.65
CA GLY A 21 5.99 -9.06 13.54
C GLY A 21 7.09 -9.89 12.88
N LYS A 22 6.77 -10.71 11.87
CA LYS A 22 7.73 -11.65 11.26
C LYS A 22 8.73 -10.99 10.30
N GLY A 23 8.41 -9.80 9.80
CA GLY A 23 9.27 -9.09 8.84
C GLY A 23 9.48 -9.83 7.51
N LEU A 24 8.51 -10.63 7.07
CA LEU A 24 8.62 -11.38 5.83
C LEU A 24 8.40 -10.51 4.59
N THR A 25 9.09 -10.86 3.51
CA THR A 25 8.89 -10.30 2.17
C THR A 25 8.11 -11.29 1.31
N PHE A 26 7.10 -10.80 0.59
CA PHE A 26 6.29 -11.61 -0.31
C PHE A 26 6.40 -11.09 -1.75
N SER A 27 6.53 -12.01 -2.70
CA SER A 27 6.35 -11.72 -4.12
C SER A 27 5.05 -12.39 -4.56
N VAL A 28 4.11 -11.59 -5.06
CA VAL A 28 2.78 -12.08 -5.43
C VAL A 28 2.54 -11.76 -6.90
N GLU A 29 2.44 -12.81 -7.72
CA GLU A 29 2.06 -12.68 -9.12
C GLU A 29 0.59 -13.11 -9.30
N ILE A 30 -0.21 -12.24 -9.91
CA ILE A 30 -1.61 -12.49 -10.22
C ILE A 30 -1.84 -12.17 -11.69
N ALA A 31 -2.58 -13.03 -12.39
CA ALA A 31 -2.96 -12.82 -13.77
C ALA A 31 -3.57 -11.42 -14.00
N ARG A 32 -3.38 -10.86 -15.20
CA ARG A 32 -3.95 -9.57 -15.59
C ARG A 32 -5.47 -9.57 -15.39
N GLN A 33 -6.02 -8.49 -14.82
CA GLN A 33 -7.43 -8.40 -14.41
C GLN A 33 -7.87 -9.45 -13.36
N GLY A 34 -6.91 -10.11 -12.69
CA GLY A 34 -7.17 -11.06 -11.60
C GLY A 34 -7.44 -10.40 -10.24
N GLY A 35 -7.74 -9.10 -10.20
CA GLY A 35 -8.14 -8.41 -8.97
C GLY A 35 -6.99 -8.03 -8.02
N LYS A 36 -5.73 -8.04 -8.45
CA LYS A 36 -4.60 -7.68 -7.57
C LYS A 36 -4.75 -6.30 -6.90
N ASN A 37 -5.22 -5.31 -7.66
CA ASN A 37 -5.39 -3.95 -7.15
C ASN A 37 -6.59 -3.86 -6.17
N GLU A 38 -7.57 -4.76 -6.27
CA GLU A 38 -8.67 -4.84 -5.29
C GLU A 38 -8.17 -5.45 -3.97
N LEU A 39 -7.38 -6.52 -4.07
CA LEU A 39 -6.71 -7.12 -2.92
C LEU A 39 -5.85 -6.08 -2.18
N SER A 40 -5.03 -5.34 -2.92
CA SER A 40 -4.20 -4.27 -2.39
C SER A 40 -5.02 -3.21 -1.65
N ALA A 41 -6.07 -2.65 -2.27
CA ALA A 41 -6.92 -1.66 -1.61
C ALA A 41 -7.64 -2.19 -0.36
N HIS A 42 -8.04 -3.47 -0.35
CA HIS A 42 -8.59 -4.11 0.84
C HIS A 42 -7.57 -4.24 1.98
N ILE A 43 -6.31 -4.55 1.66
CA ILE A 43 -5.22 -4.60 2.64
C ILE A 43 -4.99 -3.20 3.22
N GLU A 44 -4.89 -2.17 2.36
CA GLU A 44 -4.69 -0.78 2.74
C GLU A 44 -5.79 -0.27 3.69
N VAL A 45 -7.08 -0.47 3.35
CA VAL A 45 -8.21 -0.07 4.22
C VAL A 45 -8.15 -0.78 5.57
N LEU A 46 -7.89 -2.08 5.57
CA LEU A 46 -7.85 -2.86 6.80
C LEU A 46 -6.69 -2.43 7.70
N LEU A 47 -5.50 -2.15 7.14
CA LEU A 47 -4.37 -1.63 7.91
C LEU A 47 -4.66 -0.24 8.48
N LEU A 48 -5.22 0.67 7.68
CA LEU A 48 -5.65 1.98 8.17
C LEU A 48 -6.67 1.86 9.32
N THR A 49 -7.61 0.93 9.20
CA THR A 49 -8.62 0.66 10.23
C THR A 49 -7.98 0.09 11.50
N MET A 50 -7.14 -0.95 11.39
CA MET A 50 -6.51 -1.61 12.55
C MET A 50 -5.60 -0.68 13.32
N TYR A 51 -4.94 0.27 12.64
CA TYR A 51 -4.00 1.22 13.24
C TYR A 51 -4.61 2.60 13.45
N ILE A 52 -5.93 2.77 13.31
CA ILE A 52 -6.62 4.07 13.37
C ILE A 52 -6.29 4.88 14.64
N ALA A 53 -6.13 4.22 15.79
CA ALA A 53 -5.79 4.86 17.06
C ALA A 53 -4.28 4.83 17.36
N LYS A 54 -3.61 3.69 17.08
CA LYS A 54 -2.17 3.51 17.36
C LYS A 54 -1.30 4.39 16.48
N GLY A 55 -1.75 4.63 15.25
CA GLY A 55 -0.98 5.26 14.20
C GLY A 55 0.11 4.37 13.62
N GLY A 56 0.89 4.95 12.72
CA GLY A 56 1.91 4.27 11.93
C GLY A 56 1.70 4.52 10.45
N THR A 57 2.75 4.21 9.68
CA THR A 57 2.81 4.50 8.26
C THR A 57 2.95 3.21 7.46
N SER A 58 2.05 3.03 6.49
CA SER A 58 2.23 2.10 5.37
C SER A 58 2.63 2.90 4.13
N ILE A 59 3.50 2.33 3.30
CA ILE A 59 3.97 2.93 2.06
C ILE A 59 3.56 2.03 0.91
N LYS A 60 3.07 2.62 -0.18
CA LYS A 60 2.94 1.98 -1.48
C LYS A 60 3.74 2.73 -2.51
N CYS A 61 4.58 2.03 -3.25
CA CYS A 61 5.21 2.59 -4.43
C CYS A 61 4.68 1.96 -5.71
N SER A 62 4.54 2.79 -6.74
CA SER A 62 4.18 2.39 -8.10
C SER A 62 5.23 2.94 -9.07
N PRO A 63 5.42 2.33 -10.25
CA PRO A 63 6.38 2.81 -11.25
C PRO A 63 6.27 4.32 -11.53
N THR A 64 5.06 4.85 -11.74
CA THR A 64 4.86 6.28 -12.01
C THR A 64 3.86 6.95 -11.07
N PHE A 65 4.05 8.25 -10.82
CA PHE A 65 3.08 9.02 -10.04
C PHE A 65 1.78 9.21 -10.83
N LYS A 66 1.89 9.65 -12.09
CA LYS A 66 0.76 9.75 -13.01
C LYS A 66 0.91 8.71 -14.13
N PRO A 67 -0.12 7.88 -14.40
CA PRO A 67 -1.42 7.82 -13.71
C PRO A 67 -1.46 6.84 -12.53
N GLN A 68 -0.45 5.98 -12.34
CA GLN A 68 -0.59 4.77 -11.52
C GLN A 68 -0.83 5.05 -10.05
N THR A 69 -0.03 5.93 -9.44
CA THR A 69 -0.21 6.33 -8.04
C THR A 69 -1.58 6.96 -7.81
N LEU A 70 -2.00 7.88 -8.69
CA LEU A 70 -3.31 8.51 -8.59
C LEU A 70 -4.48 7.52 -8.68
N ILE A 71 -4.35 6.50 -9.54
CA ILE A 71 -5.36 5.44 -9.66
C ILE A 71 -5.43 4.62 -8.36
N SER A 72 -4.29 4.29 -7.76
CA SER A 72 -4.24 3.59 -6.47
C SER A 72 -4.85 4.42 -5.34
N MET A 73 -4.53 5.71 -5.27
CA MET A 73 -5.11 6.64 -4.28
C MET A 73 -6.63 6.75 -4.40
N ASN A 74 -7.14 6.95 -5.62
CA ASN A 74 -8.58 7.04 -5.85
C ASN A 74 -9.29 5.74 -5.46
N ARG A 75 -8.69 4.59 -5.76
CA ARG A 75 -9.24 3.30 -5.36
C ARG A 75 -9.32 3.15 -3.84
N LEU A 76 -8.26 3.52 -3.12
CA LEU A 76 -8.27 3.49 -1.67
C LEU A 76 -9.37 4.39 -1.10
N LYS A 77 -9.51 5.60 -1.65
CA LYS A 77 -10.61 6.51 -1.30
C LYS A 77 -11.97 5.84 -1.49
N ASP A 78 -12.25 5.31 -2.67
CA ASP A 78 -13.53 4.67 -2.97
C ASP A 78 -13.81 3.50 -2.02
N ARG A 79 -12.78 2.72 -1.65
CA ARG A 79 -12.93 1.64 -0.67
C ARG A 79 -13.19 2.18 0.74
N LEU A 80 -12.46 3.21 1.18
CA LEU A 80 -12.71 3.83 2.49
C LEU A 80 -14.16 4.32 2.60
N ASP A 81 -14.67 4.96 1.55
CA ASP A 81 -16.06 5.44 1.49
C ASP A 81 -17.05 4.25 1.52
N ASP A 82 -16.81 3.19 0.75
CA ASP A 82 -17.62 1.95 0.77
C ASP A 82 -17.69 1.29 2.16
N PHE A 83 -16.63 1.42 2.97
CA PHE A 83 -16.56 0.92 4.34
C PHE A 83 -17.06 1.93 5.39
N GLY A 84 -17.63 3.06 4.97
CA GLY A 84 -18.27 4.04 5.85
C GLY A 84 -17.32 5.06 6.49
N TYR A 85 -16.11 5.23 5.94
CA TYR A 85 -15.16 6.25 6.39
C TYR A 85 -15.29 7.59 5.66
N GLU A 86 -16.34 7.77 4.86
CA GLU A 86 -16.63 9.03 4.19
C GLU A 86 -16.69 10.17 5.21
N GLY A 87 -15.96 11.26 4.94
CA GLY A 87 -15.83 12.41 5.84
C GLY A 87 -14.92 12.20 7.06
N ILE A 88 -14.36 11.01 7.24
CA ILE A 88 -13.45 10.67 8.35
C ILE A 88 -11.99 10.67 7.89
N TRP A 89 -11.72 10.06 6.73
CA TRP A 89 -10.37 10.06 6.16
C TRP A 89 -10.00 11.45 5.60
N GLN A 90 -8.71 11.73 5.54
CA GLN A 90 -8.18 13.00 5.04
C GLN A 90 -7.02 12.77 4.08
N ALA A 91 -6.97 13.54 2.99
CA ALA A 91 -5.78 13.61 2.14
C ALA A 91 -4.79 14.64 2.71
N GLU A 92 -3.52 14.26 2.82
CA GLU A 92 -2.42 15.15 3.24
C GLU A 92 -1.39 15.25 2.12
N TYR A 93 -0.85 16.45 1.90
CA TYR A 93 0.25 16.75 0.96
C TYR A 93 0.08 16.25 -0.49
N GLY A 94 -1.13 15.79 -0.87
CA GLY A 94 -1.44 15.30 -2.21
C GLY A 94 -1.00 13.87 -2.52
N TYR A 95 -0.39 13.15 -1.57
CA TYR A 95 0.09 11.78 -1.76
C TYR A 95 -0.04 10.91 -0.50
N ILE A 96 -0.68 11.42 0.56
CA ILE A 96 -0.93 10.69 1.81
C ILE A 96 -2.43 10.60 2.03
N MET A 97 -2.91 9.41 2.40
CA MET A 97 -4.27 9.18 2.89
C MET A 97 -4.20 8.83 4.36
N ARG A 98 -4.85 9.63 5.21
CA ARG A 98 -4.87 9.46 6.66
C ARG A 98 -6.24 9.00 7.14
N LEU A 99 -6.26 8.03 8.05
CA LEU A 99 -7.44 7.64 8.81
C LEU A 99 -7.08 7.61 10.29
N GLY A 100 -7.63 8.53 11.08
CA GLY A 100 -7.22 8.74 12.47
C GLY A 100 -5.73 9.10 12.57
N ALA A 101 -4.96 8.28 13.27
CA ALA A 101 -3.51 8.41 13.41
C ALA A 101 -2.71 7.62 12.35
N ALA A 102 -3.35 6.73 11.59
CA ALA A 102 -2.70 5.88 10.59
C ALA A 102 -2.61 6.56 9.23
N ARG A 103 -1.52 6.32 8.49
CA ARG A 103 -1.25 6.91 7.18
C ARG A 103 -0.89 5.83 6.15
N GLN A 104 -1.46 5.98 4.96
CA GLN A 104 -1.01 5.33 3.73
C GLN A 104 -0.33 6.39 2.87
N VAL A 105 0.98 6.23 2.65
CA VAL A 105 1.78 7.13 1.81
C VAL A 105 1.97 6.49 0.45
N PHE A 106 1.74 7.26 -0.61
CA PHE A 106 1.92 6.82 -1.98
C PHE A 106 3.10 7.51 -2.63
N LEU A 107 4.00 6.72 -3.20
CA LEU A 107 5.26 7.19 -3.78
C LEU A 107 5.41 6.68 -5.21
N SER A 108 6.14 7.42 -6.03
CA SER A 108 6.55 6.95 -7.34
C SER A 108 7.99 6.45 -7.29
N ALA A 109 8.22 5.30 -7.90
CA ALA A 109 9.56 4.77 -8.13
C ALA A 109 10.17 5.24 -9.46
N ASP A 110 9.64 6.33 -10.04
CA ASP A 110 10.21 6.96 -11.22
C ASP A 110 11.63 7.47 -10.90
N GLU A 111 12.53 7.39 -11.87
CA GLU A 111 13.95 7.74 -11.66
C GLU A 111 14.12 9.17 -11.14
N SER A 112 13.26 10.10 -11.58
CA SER A 112 13.28 11.51 -11.19
C SER A 112 12.71 11.80 -9.80
N SER A 113 12.05 10.82 -9.17
CA SER A 113 11.40 10.99 -7.87
C SER A 113 12.41 10.82 -6.73
N ASN A 114 12.44 11.76 -5.77
CA ASN A 114 13.20 11.60 -4.53
C ASN A 114 12.28 11.09 -3.43
N VAL A 115 12.44 9.83 -3.03
CA VAL A 115 11.59 9.18 -2.01
C VAL A 115 12.32 8.91 -0.69
N VAL A 116 13.59 9.27 -0.62
CA VAL A 116 14.44 9.11 0.57
C VAL A 116 13.90 9.99 1.70
N GLY A 117 13.59 9.37 2.84
CA GLY A 117 13.07 10.05 4.04
C GLY A 117 11.72 9.52 4.53
N HIS A 118 11.00 8.75 3.71
CA HIS A 118 9.84 8.01 4.17
C HIS A 118 10.26 6.69 4.83
N THR A 119 9.74 6.43 6.02
CA THR A 119 9.90 5.16 6.72
C THR A 119 8.54 4.49 6.82
N SER A 120 8.47 3.21 6.50
CA SER A 120 7.26 2.41 6.73
C SER A 120 7.38 1.70 8.07
N ASP A 121 6.36 1.85 8.91
CA ASP A 121 6.26 1.20 10.21
C ASP A 121 5.45 -0.11 10.13
N ILE A 122 4.59 -0.23 9.11
CA ILE A 122 3.57 -1.28 9.02
C ILE A 122 3.80 -2.18 7.81
N LEU A 123 3.76 -1.60 6.59
CA LEU A 123 3.88 -2.34 5.34
C LEU A 123 4.54 -1.48 4.26
N LEU A 124 5.50 -2.05 3.53
CA LEU A 124 5.96 -1.51 2.26
C LEU A 124 5.40 -2.38 1.14
N GLU A 125 4.51 -1.81 0.34
CA GLU A 125 3.95 -2.43 -0.85
C GLU A 125 4.61 -1.88 -2.11
N VAL A 126 4.94 -2.77 -3.04
CA VAL A 126 5.51 -2.44 -4.35
C VAL A 126 4.54 -2.94 -5.41
N ASP A 127 3.81 -2.03 -6.04
CA ASP A 127 2.89 -2.36 -7.13
C ASP A 127 3.64 -2.39 -8.47
N GLU A 128 3.20 -3.25 -9.39
CA GLU A 128 3.85 -3.49 -10.69
C GLU A 128 5.39 -3.61 -10.56
N SER A 129 5.86 -4.39 -9.59
CA SER A 129 7.28 -4.45 -9.21
C SER A 129 8.21 -4.82 -10.37
N GLN A 130 7.70 -5.56 -11.37
CA GLN A 130 8.45 -5.90 -12.58
C GLN A 130 8.80 -4.68 -13.45
N ASP A 131 8.05 -3.58 -13.32
CA ASP A 131 8.22 -2.34 -14.08
C ASP A 131 9.05 -1.29 -13.29
N ILE A 132 9.58 -1.66 -12.12
CA ILE A 132 10.42 -0.79 -11.28
C ILE A 132 11.89 -1.17 -11.47
N ASN A 133 12.74 -0.16 -11.68
CA ASN A 133 14.18 -0.35 -11.78
C ASN A 133 14.76 -0.96 -10.47
N GLN A 134 15.56 -2.01 -10.61
CA GLN A 134 16.11 -2.75 -9.47
C GLN A 134 17.06 -1.93 -8.60
N ASP A 135 17.88 -1.07 -9.22
CA ASP A 135 18.83 -0.21 -8.50
C ASP A 135 18.08 0.87 -7.73
N LYS A 136 17.06 1.46 -8.35
CA LYS A 136 16.15 2.42 -7.70
C LYS A 136 15.48 1.80 -6.48
N TYR A 137 14.90 0.61 -6.63
CA TYR A 137 14.29 -0.13 -5.51
C TYR A 137 15.31 -0.38 -4.40
N SER A 138 16.48 -0.92 -4.75
CA SER A 138 17.50 -1.32 -3.79
C SER A 138 18.06 -0.14 -3.00
N LYS A 139 18.20 1.02 -3.63
CA LYS A 139 18.77 2.22 -3.02
C LYS A 139 17.75 3.01 -2.19
N GLU A 140 16.50 3.05 -2.62
CA GLU A 140 15.55 4.05 -2.11
C GLU A 140 14.34 3.46 -1.37
N PHE A 141 14.00 2.19 -1.61
CA PHE A 141 12.80 1.57 -1.02
C PHE A 141 13.11 0.34 -0.18
N ARG A 142 14.13 -0.43 -0.55
CA ARG A 142 14.46 -1.68 0.15
C ARG A 142 14.69 -1.38 1.65
N PRO A 143 13.96 -2.06 2.55
CA PRO A 143 14.19 -1.91 3.98
C PRO A 143 15.66 -2.22 4.30
N MET A 144 16.35 -1.27 4.94
CA MET A 144 17.71 -1.51 5.42
C MET A 144 17.63 -2.43 6.63
N ALA A 145 18.37 -3.54 6.56
CA ALA A 145 18.55 -4.48 7.68
C ALA A 145 19.61 -3.97 8.65
#